data_AF-A0A286EKH7-F1
#
_entry.id   AF-A0A286EKH7-F1
#
_cell.length_a   1.000
_cell.length_b   1.000
_cell.length_c   1.000
_cell.angle_alpha   90.00
_cell.angle_beta   90.00
_cell.angle_gamma   90.00
#
_symmetry.space_group_name_H-M   'P 1'
#
loop_
_entity.id
_entity.type
_entity.pdbx_description
1 polymer ?
#
loop_
_entity_poly.entity_id
_entity_poly.type
_entity_poly.pdbx_seq_one_letter_code
_entity_poly.pdbx_strand_id
1 'polypeptide(L)'
;MGEEFEGPYLRFAADAQTLAEIGRALLEQPRAIAVRLTPTLSDAAIAAWHRDESAALPSQETPAQSKLRNRAGVLAMIGLSIESVGYTVGEEMTVVLPEDLKAEAILAAASLLN
;
A
#
# COMPACT_ATOMS: atom_id res chain seq x y z
N MET A 1 -2.69 19.40 -32.34
CA MET A 1 -2.46 18.52 -33.50
C MET A 1 -2.52 17.12 -32.95
N GLY A 2 -3.66 16.43 -33.09
CA GLY A 2 -3.78 15.04 -32.63
C GLY A 2 -3.06 14.14 -33.62
N GLU A 3 -2.31 13.16 -33.12
CA GLU A 3 -1.77 12.10 -33.98
C GLU A 3 -2.93 11.38 -34.66
N GLU A 4 -2.87 11.28 -35.99
CA GLU A 4 -3.80 10.47 -36.76
C GLU A 4 -3.33 9.01 -36.70
N PHE A 5 -4.15 8.16 -36.08
CA PHE A 5 -3.88 6.72 -35.98
C PHE A 5 -4.52 5.99 -37.17
N GLU A 6 -3.81 5.02 -37.74
CA GLU A 6 -4.32 4.15 -38.82
C GLU A 6 -4.21 2.67 -38.47
N GLY A 7 -5.01 1.84 -39.15
CA GLY A 7 -4.99 0.39 -38.97
C GLY A 7 -5.31 -0.03 -37.53
N PRO A 8 -4.51 -0.92 -36.89
CA PRO A 8 -4.81 -1.42 -35.54
C PRO A 8 -4.75 -0.32 -34.46
N TYR A 9 -4.08 0.80 -34.73
CA TYR A 9 -3.94 1.89 -33.76
C TYR A 9 -5.26 2.64 -33.53
N LEU A 10 -6.19 2.66 -34.50
CA LEU A 10 -7.54 3.21 -34.27
C LEU A 10 -8.28 2.41 -33.18
N ARG A 11 -8.18 1.09 -33.20
CA ARG A 11 -8.75 0.23 -32.15
C ARG A 11 -8.03 0.46 -30.83
N PHE A 12 -6.70 0.52 -30.82
CA PHE A 12 -5.94 0.76 -29.58
C PHE A 12 -6.25 2.13 -28.96
N ALA A 13 -6.50 3.16 -29.77
CA ALA A 13 -6.95 4.46 -29.27
C ALA A 13 -8.33 4.35 -28.58
N ALA A 14 -9.26 3.60 -29.16
CA ALA A 14 -10.56 3.32 -28.54
C ALA A 14 -10.42 2.49 -27.25
N ASP A 15 -9.54 1.48 -27.23
CA ASP A 15 -9.23 0.68 -26.05
C ASP A 15 -8.64 1.55 -24.93
N ALA A 16 -7.72 2.47 -25.29
CA ALA A 16 -7.11 3.41 -24.35
C ALA A 16 -8.13 4.39 -23.76
N GLN A 17 -9.07 4.88 -24.58
CA GLN A 17 -10.18 5.71 -24.09
C GLN A 17 -11.07 4.93 -23.11
N THR A 18 -11.41 3.68 -23.44
CA THR A 18 -12.20 2.81 -22.56
C THR A 18 -11.49 2.59 -21.22
N LEU A 19 -10.17 2.34 -21.24
CA LEU A 19 -9.37 2.21 -20.03
C LEU A 19 -9.38 3.50 -19.19
N ALA A 20 -9.33 4.67 -19.83
CA ALA A 20 -9.42 5.95 -19.14
C ALA A 20 -10.79 6.16 -18.47
N GLU A 21 -11.88 5.77 -19.13
CA GLU A 21 -13.24 5.82 -18.57
C GLU A 21 -13.41 4.87 -17.38
N ILE A 22 -12.86 3.65 -17.48
CA ILE A 22 -12.76 2.72 -16.35
C ILE A 22 -11.97 3.36 -15.21
N GLY A 23 -10.80 3.95 -15.51
CA GLY A 23 -9.99 4.65 -14.52
C GLY A 23 -10.77 5.76 -13.79
N ARG A 24 -11.54 6.58 -14.52
CA ARG A 24 -12.41 7.60 -13.93
C ARG A 24 -13.47 7.00 -13.02
N ALA A 25 -14.13 5.92 -13.43
CA ALA A 25 -15.11 5.23 -12.59
C ALA A 25 -14.49 4.61 -11.32
N LEU A 26 -13.25 4.12 -11.40
CA LEU A 26 -12.52 3.59 -10.25
C LEU A 26 -12.07 4.70 -9.28
N LEU A 27 -11.78 5.91 -9.76
CA LEU A 27 -11.42 7.04 -8.90
C LEU A 27 -12.52 7.44 -7.91
N GLU A 28 -13.79 7.20 -8.26
CA GLU A 28 -14.95 7.47 -7.42
C GLU A 28 -15.21 6.37 -6.37
N GLN A 29 -14.53 5.23 -6.48
CA GLN A 29 -14.69 4.10 -5.56
C GLN A 29 -13.79 4.23 -4.33
N PRO A 30 -14.17 3.62 -3.20
CA PRO A 30 -13.31 3.57 -2.02
C PRO A 30 -11.98 2.88 -2.34
N ARG A 31 -10.87 3.63 -2.22
CA ARG A 31 -9.50 3.10 -2.36
C ARG A 31 -9.00 2.32 -1.15
N ALA A 32 -9.80 2.30 -0.09
CA ALA A 32 -9.40 1.70 1.16
C ALA A 32 -10.32 0.52 1.46
N ILE A 33 -9.72 -0.59 1.88
CA ILE A 33 -10.46 -1.82 2.14
C ILE A 33 -10.30 -2.22 3.60
N ALA A 34 -11.37 -2.76 4.17
CA ALA A 34 -11.31 -3.37 5.49
C ALA A 34 -10.49 -4.66 5.41
N VAL A 35 -9.44 -4.74 6.21
CA VAL A 35 -8.62 -5.95 6.40
C VAL A 35 -8.72 -6.42 7.85
N ARG A 36 -8.49 -7.71 8.07
CA ARG A 36 -8.45 -8.32 9.41
C ARG A 36 -7.04 -8.79 9.73
N LEU A 37 -6.57 -8.47 10.92
CA LEU A 37 -5.26 -8.83 11.44
C LEU A 37 -5.44 -9.54 12.78
N THR A 38 -4.60 -10.54 13.05
CA THR A 38 -4.51 -11.14 14.39
C THR A 38 -4.00 -10.10 15.41
N PRO A 39 -4.35 -10.22 16.70
CA PRO A 39 -3.85 -9.33 17.76
C PRO A 39 -2.34 -9.13 17.72
N THR A 40 -1.58 -10.22 17.56
CA THR A 40 -0.12 -10.19 17.52
C THR A 40 0.43 -9.29 16.41
N LEU A 41 -0.20 -9.30 15.23
CA LEU A 41 0.23 -8.50 14.09
C LEU A 41 -0.20 -7.03 14.24
N SER A 42 -1.39 -6.78 14.76
CA SER A 42 -1.84 -5.41 15.03
C SER A 42 -0.99 -4.75 16.13
N ASP A 43 -0.69 -5.47 17.20
CA ASP A 43 0.12 -4.95 18.32
C ASP A 43 1.55 -4.64 17.86
N ALA A 44 2.13 -5.50 17.01
CA ALA A 44 3.45 -5.26 16.43
C ALA A 44 3.47 -4.02 15.53
N ALA A 45 2.42 -3.79 14.74
CA ALA A 45 2.31 -2.60 13.89
C ALA A 45 2.16 -1.32 14.73
N ILE A 46 1.30 -1.34 15.75
CA ILE A 46 1.13 -0.22 16.70
C ILE A 46 2.46 0.07 17.44
N ALA A 47 3.16 -0.97 17.89
CA ALA A 47 4.46 -0.81 18.53
C ALA A 47 5.51 -0.21 17.58
N ALA A 48 5.45 -0.51 16.28
CA ALA A 48 6.32 0.11 15.28
C ALA A 48 6.00 1.60 15.08
N TRP A 49 4.72 1.99 15.16
CA TRP A 49 4.30 3.39 15.09
C TRP A 49 4.80 4.22 16.28
N HIS A 50 4.74 3.66 17.50
CA HIS A 50 5.21 4.34 18.71
C HIS A 50 6.72 4.31 18.93
N ARG A 51 7.49 3.64 18.07
CA ARG A 51 8.94 3.55 18.24
C ARG A 51 9.60 4.87 17.89
N ASP A 52 10.30 5.45 18.84
CA ASP A 52 11.23 6.54 18.58
C ASP A 52 12.52 6.00 17.92
N GLU A 53 12.85 6.52 16.73
CA GLU A 53 14.11 6.24 16.04
C GLU A 53 15.03 7.46 16.08
N SER A 54 15.88 7.53 17.10
CA SER A 54 16.84 8.63 17.30
C SER A 54 18.25 8.33 16.76
N ALA A 55 18.48 7.10 16.30
CA ALA A 55 19.77 6.69 15.76
C ALA A 55 20.04 7.33 14.40
N ALA A 56 21.26 7.85 14.21
CA ALA A 56 21.67 8.39 12.93
C ALA A 56 21.76 7.28 11.87
N LEU A 57 21.15 7.52 10.70
CA LEU A 57 21.31 6.67 9.53
C LEU A 57 22.66 6.94 8.84
N PRO A 58 23.20 5.96 8.10
CA PRO A 58 24.38 6.21 7.26
C PRO A 58 24.10 7.31 6.24
N SER A 59 25.14 8.07 5.86
CA SER A 59 25.03 9.15 4.87
C SER A 59 24.62 8.67 3.47
N GLN A 60 24.87 7.40 3.16
CA GLN A 60 24.42 6.74 1.95
C GLN A 60 23.87 5.35 2.30
N GLU A 61 22.60 5.13 1.96
CA GLU A 61 21.98 3.81 2.06
C GLU A 61 22.28 2.98 0.81
N THR A 62 22.58 1.71 1.01
CA THR A 62 22.47 0.73 -0.07
C THR A 62 20.99 0.54 -0.46
N PRO A 63 20.70 0.04 -1.68
CA PRO A 63 19.32 -0.27 -2.07
C PRO A 63 18.59 -1.21 -1.10
N ALA A 64 19.31 -2.16 -0.50
CA ALA A 64 18.74 -3.08 0.50
C ALA A 64 18.37 -2.37 1.81
N GLN A 65 19.22 -1.45 2.29
CA GLN A 65 18.94 -0.65 3.49
C GLN A 65 17.73 0.27 3.27
N SER A 66 17.70 0.98 2.14
CA SER A 66 16.56 1.84 1.78
C SER A 66 15.25 1.05 1.71
N LYS A 67 15.27 -0.16 1.12
CA LYS A 67 14.11 -1.05 1.09
C LYS A 67 13.66 -1.49 2.49
N LEU A 68 14.59 -1.83 3.38
CA LEU A 68 14.27 -2.21 4.77
C LEU A 68 13.65 -1.04 5.54
N ARG A 69 14.24 0.15 5.43
CA ARG A 69 13.72 1.36 6.08
C ARG A 69 12.33 1.71 5.56
N ASN A 70 12.10 1.60 4.24
CA ASN A 70 10.77 1.79 3.66
C ASN A 70 9.75 0.82 4.26
N ARG A 71 10.08 -0.49 4.33
CA ARG A 71 9.20 -1.50 4.95
C ARG A 71 8.90 -1.21 6.42
N ALA A 72 9.89 -0.76 7.18
CA ALA A 72 9.69 -0.35 8.57
C ALA A 72 8.72 0.84 8.68
N GLY A 73 8.84 1.81 7.77
CA GLY A 73 7.90 2.93 7.66
C GLY A 73 6.49 2.50 7.28
N VAL A 74 6.33 1.58 6.31
CA VAL A 74 5.02 1.02 5.94
C VAL A 74 4.36 0.33 7.13
N LEU A 75 5.11 -0.47 7.91
CA LEU A 75 4.58 -1.11 9.12
C LEU A 75 4.11 -0.08 10.15
N ALA A 76 4.86 0.99 10.37
CA ALA A 76 4.47 2.08 11.26
C ALA A 76 3.21 2.82 10.77
N MET A 77 3.08 3.05 9.46
CA MET A 77 1.88 3.65 8.87
C MET A 77 0.64 2.76 9.01
N ILE A 78 0.81 1.44 8.94
CA ILE A 78 -0.25 0.48 9.26
C ILE A 78 -0.63 0.59 10.75
N GLY A 79 0.36 0.70 11.64
CA GLY A 79 0.16 0.94 13.07
C GLY A 79 -0.67 2.18 13.36
N LEU A 80 -0.32 3.32 12.75
CA LEU A 80 -1.09 4.57 12.83
C LEU A 80 -2.53 4.38 12.35
N SER A 81 -2.73 3.66 11.24
CA SER A 81 -4.08 3.41 10.70
C SER A 81 -4.92 2.59 11.67
N ILE A 82 -4.33 1.58 12.31
CA ILE A 82 -4.99 0.78 13.34
C ILE A 82 -5.33 1.63 14.56
N GLU A 83 -4.40 2.45 15.05
CA GLU A 83 -4.65 3.32 16.21
C GLU A 83 -5.75 4.36 15.92
N SER A 84 -5.77 4.90 14.69
CA SER A 84 -6.68 5.99 14.33
C SER A 84 -8.12 5.53 14.06
N VAL A 85 -8.29 4.39 13.38
CA VAL A 85 -9.60 3.95 12.87
C VAL A 85 -9.85 2.44 13.02
N GLY A 86 -8.94 1.70 13.66
CA GLY A 86 -9.09 0.27 13.89
C GLY A 86 -10.15 -0.05 14.94
N TYR A 87 -10.80 -1.20 14.79
CA TYR A 87 -11.77 -1.73 15.74
C TYR A 87 -11.73 -3.24 15.78
N THR A 88 -12.01 -3.83 16.95
CA THR A 88 -11.97 -5.28 17.13
C THR A 88 -13.30 -5.92 16.77
N VAL A 89 -13.25 -7.03 16.03
CA VAL A 89 -14.40 -7.89 15.76
C VAL A 89 -14.05 -9.32 16.20
N GLY A 90 -14.59 -9.74 17.34
CA GLY A 90 -14.18 -10.98 17.99
C GLY A 90 -12.78 -10.83 18.58
N GLU A 91 -11.83 -11.64 18.12
CA GLU A 91 -10.42 -11.54 18.50
C GLU A 91 -9.56 -10.83 17.45
N GLU A 92 -10.12 -10.46 16.29
CA GLU A 92 -9.34 -9.87 15.20
C GLU A 92 -9.47 -8.34 15.16
N MET A 93 -8.35 -7.67 14.91
CA MET A 93 -8.31 -6.24 14.61
C MET A 93 -8.77 -6.02 13.16
N THR A 94 -9.82 -5.22 12.98
CA THR A 94 -10.29 -4.78 11.66
C THR A 94 -9.91 -3.32 11.45
N VAL A 95 -9.27 -3.03 10.32
CA VAL A 95 -8.83 -1.67 9.97
C VAL A 95 -9.03 -1.42 8.49
N VAL A 96 -9.47 -0.21 8.14
CA VAL A 96 -9.54 0.22 6.75
C VAL A 96 -8.15 0.71 6.35
N LEU A 97 -7.48 -0.01 5.45
CA LEU A 97 -6.15 0.35 4.96
C LEU A 97 -6.20 0.97 3.56
N PRO A 98 -5.41 2.02 3.29
CA PRO A 98 -5.11 2.46 1.93
C PRO A 98 -4.55 1.30 1.09
N GLU A 99 -4.96 1.23 -0.17
CA GLU A 99 -4.52 0.20 -1.11
C GLU A 99 -2.99 0.10 -1.21
N ASP A 100 -2.29 1.24 -1.22
CA ASP A 100 -0.82 1.29 -1.31
C ASP A 100 -0.13 0.60 -0.13
N LEU A 101 -0.61 0.84 1.11
CA LEU A 101 -0.04 0.19 2.30
C LEU A 101 -0.31 -1.33 2.29
N LYS A 102 -1.49 -1.73 1.84
CA LYS A 102 -1.81 -3.16 1.66
C LYS A 102 -0.92 -3.79 0.59
N ALA A 103 -0.74 -3.13 -0.55
CA ALA A 103 0.06 -3.63 -1.66
C ALA A 103 1.52 -3.81 -1.23
N GLU A 104 2.11 -2.85 -0.53
CA GLU A 104 3.46 -2.95 0.01
C GLU A 104 3.62 -4.08 1.03
N ALA A 105 2.63 -4.29 1.92
CA ALA A 105 2.64 -5.42 2.84
C ALA A 105 2.60 -6.78 2.12
N ILE A 106 1.81 -6.89 1.04
CA ILE A 106 1.77 -8.10 0.19
C ILE A 106 3.10 -8.31 -0.54
N LEU A 107 3.68 -7.26 -1.11
CA LEU A 107 5.00 -7.32 -1.74
C LEU A 107 6.10 -7.70 -0.73
N ALA A 108 5.97 -7.28 0.53
CA ALA A 108 6.88 -7.67 1.59
C ALA A 108 6.80 -9.18 1.91
N ALA A 109 5.62 -9.80 1.80
CA ALA A 109 5.45 -11.23 2.04
C ALA A 109 6.24 -12.11 1.05
N ALA A 110 6.58 -11.60 -0.14
CA ALA A 110 7.41 -12.32 -1.11
C ALA A 110 8.79 -12.69 -0.55
N SER A 111 9.33 -11.94 0.42
CA SER A 111 10.61 -12.32 1.07
C SER A 111 10.49 -13.50 2.05
N LEU A 112 9.28 -13.97 2.37
CA LEU A 112 9.06 -15.14 3.24
C LEU A 112 8.97 -16.46 2.44
N LEU A 113 8.90 -16.39 1.11
CA LEU A 113 8.74 -17.54 0.21
C LEU A 113 10.06 -18.04 -0.38
N ASN A 114 11.19 -17.46 0.04
CA ASN A 114 12.55 -17.80 -0.39
C ASN A 114 13.33 -18.53 0.70
#